data_AF-A0A2E6T0T4-F1
#
_entry.id   AF-A0A2E6T0T4-F1
#
_cell.length_a   1.000
_cell.length_b   1.000
_cell.length_c   1.000
_cell.angle_alpha   90.00
_cell.angle_beta   90.00
_cell.angle_gamma   90.00
#
_symmetry.space_group_name_H-M   'P 1'
#
loop_
_entity.id
_entity.type
_entity.pdbx_description
1 polymer ?
#
loop_
_entity_poly.entity_id
_entity_poly.type
_entity_poly.pdbx_seq_one_letter_code
_entity_poly.pdbx_strand_id
1 'polypeptide(L)'
;MRPRRIHRGEPLAKLLLLLLVIGPVQTALAVEANYRSTKYPDYAAWRAACIQLPSNRILLGKVPSTRLETALPSFSEVEITLKAAFNLFRNGSMGLDANWVGSVPKTNEFFDPDRAYFLRPPIPFQPFAQKLKLPAGSEVVFHGDFHGDIHSFIAMLDSLNQAEILDGFRLVKPNRYMVFLGDYTDRGFYGIEVLYTMLRLKLANPEQVFMARGNHEDVQMIPRYGFIAECQKKYANQFNPAMIGRLYDFFPVVIYVGSGADFLQCNHGGMEPGFLPGTLLDSKPAFSYQFLGEMTGGTFLKQHPRLLGSADISRRDFLKTTIRDYKPIAPMSPVINGFMWNDFTVFASEPGLGYMEGRGFVYGKTGTRIVLDASAGTSAKVRGVFRAHQHSSAVNPMMRRLLACNGVFRHWHENDSLAHANASKSVLRSDCRLEHTAERGIKDGSVWTFNVSPDSYYGRGNNYKFDTYGVLTTGKVFAEWKLRVVNQAVPILDSVPPGQ
;
A
#
# COMPACT_ATOMS: atom_id res chain seq x y z
N MET A 1 6.91 25.67 13.24
CA MET A 1 8.12 25.20 13.95
C MET A 1 9.28 25.23 12.97
N ARG A 2 10.43 25.82 13.34
CA ARG A 2 11.65 25.82 12.50
C ARG A 2 12.11 24.38 12.25
N PRO A 3 12.56 24.01 11.04
CA PRO A 3 12.99 22.65 10.74
C PRO A 3 14.28 22.34 11.51
N ARG A 4 14.26 21.26 12.30
CA ARG A 4 15.49 20.68 12.84
C ARG A 4 16.33 20.19 11.67
N ARG A 5 17.59 20.65 11.63
CA ARG A 5 18.62 20.21 10.69
C ARG A 5 18.58 18.69 10.51
N ILE A 6 18.52 18.23 9.27
CA ILE A 6 18.78 16.86 8.88
C ILE A 6 20.22 16.57 9.31
N HIS A 7 20.39 15.77 10.36
CA HIS A 7 21.69 15.21 10.69
C HIS A 7 22.13 14.32 9.51
N ARG A 8 23.34 14.59 8.98
CA ARG A 8 24.07 13.67 8.09
C ARG A 8 24.32 12.36 8.83
N GLY A 9 23.36 11.44 8.80
CA GLY A 9 23.48 10.08 9.33
C GLY A 9 24.00 9.13 8.26
N GLU A 10 25.27 9.28 7.86
CA GLU A 10 25.91 8.44 6.83
C GLU A 10 26.71 7.20 7.29
N PRO A 11 26.94 6.85 8.58
CA PRO A 11 27.63 5.60 8.92
C PRO A 11 26.70 4.41 9.22
N LEU A 12 25.62 4.60 9.98
CA LEU A 12 24.79 3.48 10.48
C LEU A 12 23.94 2.80 9.39
N ALA A 13 23.43 3.56 8.42
CA ALA A 13 22.67 2.99 7.30
C ALA A 13 23.56 2.14 6.38
N LYS A 14 24.83 2.52 6.20
CA LYS A 14 25.83 1.73 5.44
C LYS A 14 26.25 0.47 6.21
N LEU A 15 26.33 0.53 7.54
CA LEU A 15 26.68 -0.63 8.38
C LEU A 15 25.55 -1.68 8.44
N LEU A 16 24.29 -1.26 8.44
CA LEU A 16 23.14 -2.18 8.36
C LEU A 16 22.93 -2.77 6.96
N LEU A 17 23.30 -2.05 5.89
CA LEU A 17 23.36 -2.62 4.54
C LEU A 17 24.41 -3.75 4.47
N LEU A 18 25.44 -3.71 5.31
CA LEU A 18 26.47 -4.76 5.41
C LEU A 18 25.94 -6.07 6.03
N LEU A 19 24.90 -6.02 6.87
CA LEU A 19 24.26 -7.20 7.49
C LEU A 19 23.39 -8.00 6.50
N LEU A 20 23.09 -7.45 5.32
CA LEU A 20 22.32 -8.12 4.26
C LEU A 20 23.18 -9.04 3.37
N VAL A 21 24.50 -9.07 3.56
CA VAL A 21 25.47 -9.54 2.52
C VAL A 21 25.93 -10.99 2.71
N ILE A 22 25.45 -11.74 3.72
CA ILE A 22 25.98 -13.09 3.97
C ILE A 22 24.84 -14.08 4.21
N GLY A 23 24.49 -14.85 3.17
CA GLY A 23 23.59 -16.01 3.25
C GLY A 23 24.06 -17.10 2.28
N PRO A 24 24.02 -18.40 2.66
CA PRO A 24 24.47 -19.49 1.81
C PRO A 24 23.44 -19.82 0.72
N VAL A 25 23.95 -20.20 -0.46
CA VAL A 25 23.17 -20.69 -1.60
C VAL A 25 22.57 -22.06 -1.25
N GLN A 26 21.24 -22.19 -1.32
CA GLN A 26 20.55 -23.48 -1.24
C GLN A 26 19.85 -23.79 -2.57
N THR A 27 20.05 -25.02 -3.04
CA THR A 27 19.53 -25.55 -4.29
C THR A 27 18.01 -25.76 -4.25
N ALA A 28 17.37 -25.40 -5.37
CA ALA A 28 15.93 -25.47 -5.56
C ALA A 28 15.43 -26.91 -5.80
N LEU A 29 14.30 -27.24 -5.18
CA LEU A 29 13.42 -28.33 -5.63
C LEU A 29 12.05 -27.73 -5.94
N ALA A 30 11.60 -27.95 -7.18
CA ALA A 30 10.26 -27.63 -7.64
C ALA A 30 9.32 -28.77 -7.28
N VAL A 31 8.28 -28.47 -6.50
CA VAL A 31 7.03 -29.24 -6.44
C VAL A 31 5.89 -28.22 -6.34
N GLU A 32 4.89 -28.37 -7.21
CA GLU A 32 3.57 -27.74 -7.05
C GLU A 32 2.89 -28.31 -5.79
N ALA A 33 3.28 -27.79 -4.63
CA ALA A 33 2.57 -28.04 -3.38
C ALA A 33 1.70 -26.83 -3.09
N ASN A 34 0.40 -27.05 -2.91
CA ASN A 34 -0.47 -26.10 -2.23
C ASN A 34 0.20 -25.78 -0.88
N TYR A 35 0.80 -24.58 -0.75
CA TYR A 35 1.44 -24.19 0.49
C TYR A 35 0.43 -24.34 1.63
N ARG A 36 0.84 -25.08 2.67
CA ARG A 36 0.12 -25.20 3.93
C ARG A 36 1.15 -25.07 5.03
N SER A 37 0.91 -24.16 5.97
CA SER A 37 1.76 -24.07 7.16
C SER A 37 1.71 -25.39 7.92
N THR A 38 2.88 -25.84 8.38
CA THR A 38 2.95 -27.04 9.22
C THR A 38 2.45 -26.75 10.63
N LYS A 39 2.63 -25.51 11.10
CA LYS A 39 2.24 -25.09 12.45
C LYS A 39 0.76 -24.71 12.56
N TYR A 40 0.23 -23.97 11.59
CA TYR A 40 -1.15 -23.48 11.60
C TYR A 40 -1.83 -23.80 10.28
N PRO A 41 -2.27 -25.05 10.08
CA PRO A 41 -2.78 -25.50 8.77
C PRO A 41 -4.03 -24.74 8.31
N ASP A 42 -4.86 -24.26 9.26
CA ASP A 42 -6.11 -23.53 8.97
C ASP A 42 -6.12 -22.11 9.57
N TYR A 43 -7.21 -21.38 9.28
CA TYR A 43 -7.43 -20.02 9.77
C TYR A 43 -7.79 -19.98 11.25
N ALA A 44 -8.59 -20.92 11.76
CA ALA A 44 -9.02 -20.92 13.15
C ALA A 44 -7.82 -21.03 14.11
N ALA A 45 -6.88 -21.92 13.82
CA ALA A 45 -5.65 -22.09 14.59
C ALA A 45 -4.75 -20.84 14.52
N TRP A 46 -4.63 -20.22 13.34
CA TRP A 46 -3.86 -18.98 13.18
C TRP A 46 -4.46 -17.80 13.93
N ARG A 47 -5.77 -17.61 13.76
CA ARG A 47 -6.56 -16.62 14.49
C ARG A 47 -6.36 -16.79 15.99
N ALA A 48 -6.51 -18.01 16.50
CA ALA A 48 -6.33 -18.31 17.92
C ALA A 48 -4.92 -17.93 18.43
N ALA A 49 -3.88 -18.12 17.63
CA ALA A 49 -2.52 -17.70 17.99
C ALA A 49 -2.36 -16.17 17.99
N CYS A 50 -2.91 -15.47 17.00
CA CYS A 50 -2.77 -14.02 16.88
C CYS A 50 -3.53 -13.25 17.96
N ILE A 51 -4.74 -13.68 18.34
CA ILE A 51 -5.56 -12.96 19.33
C ILE A 51 -4.96 -12.98 20.74
N GLN A 52 -4.05 -13.93 21.03
CA GLN A 52 -3.36 -14.00 22.32
C GLN A 52 -2.21 -12.99 22.44
N LEU A 53 -1.78 -12.39 21.33
CA LEU A 53 -0.72 -11.40 21.34
C LEU A 53 -1.22 -10.11 22.04
N PRO A 54 -0.38 -9.44 22.85
CA PRO A 54 -0.75 -8.17 23.45
C PRO A 54 -0.99 -7.08 22.39
N SER A 55 -1.80 -6.07 22.68
CA SER A 55 -2.00 -4.97 21.72
C SER A 55 -0.75 -4.11 21.56
N ASN A 56 -0.53 -3.56 20.37
CA ASN A 56 0.51 -2.57 20.13
C ASN A 56 0.32 -1.34 21.03
N ARG A 57 -0.91 -0.95 21.37
CA ARG A 57 -1.17 0.13 22.33
C ARG A 57 -0.58 -0.12 23.71
N ILE A 58 -0.63 -1.36 24.20
CA ILE A 58 -0.01 -1.74 25.47
C ILE A 58 1.52 -1.72 25.32
N LEU A 59 2.04 -2.32 24.24
CA LEU A 59 3.48 -2.45 24.01
C LEU A 59 4.19 -1.11 23.72
N LEU A 60 3.58 -0.20 22.97
CA LEU A 60 4.15 1.14 22.74
C LEU A 60 4.07 2.04 24.00
N GLY A 61 3.40 1.58 25.06
CA GLY A 61 3.38 2.22 26.38
C GLY A 61 4.42 1.67 27.36
N LYS A 62 5.09 0.55 27.05
CA LYS A 62 6.03 -0.16 27.93
C LYS A 62 7.20 -0.72 27.13
N VAL A 63 8.45 -0.44 27.49
CA VAL A 63 9.61 -1.07 26.83
C VAL A 63 9.59 -2.59 27.11
N PRO A 64 9.45 -3.48 26.11
CA PRO A 64 9.50 -4.92 26.36
C PRO A 64 10.94 -5.29 26.70
N SER A 65 11.18 -5.73 27.94
CA SER A 65 12.53 -5.92 28.49
C SER A 65 13.13 -7.31 28.31
N THR A 66 12.38 -8.35 27.87
CA THR A 66 12.94 -9.73 27.90
C THR A 66 12.69 -10.63 26.69
N ARG A 67 11.56 -10.53 25.96
CA ARG A 67 11.35 -11.15 24.63
C ARG A 67 10.03 -10.62 24.06
N LEU A 68 9.95 -10.32 22.76
CA LEU A 68 8.68 -9.96 22.15
C LEU A 68 7.89 -11.23 21.85
N GLU A 69 6.64 -11.29 22.32
CA GLU A 69 5.73 -12.41 22.02
C GLU A 69 5.44 -12.49 20.52
N THR A 70 5.23 -13.71 20.02
CA THR A 70 5.05 -13.97 18.60
C THR A 70 4.13 -15.17 18.39
N ALA A 71 3.23 -15.08 17.41
CA ALA A 71 2.46 -16.24 16.95
C ALA A 71 3.34 -17.21 16.15
N LEU A 72 4.48 -16.74 15.65
CA LEU A 72 5.45 -17.46 14.83
C LEU A 72 6.73 -17.67 15.66
N PRO A 73 6.92 -18.81 16.36
CA PRO A 73 8.04 -19.01 17.27
C PRO A 73 9.37 -19.28 16.56
N SER A 74 9.34 -19.61 15.26
CA SER A 74 10.52 -19.81 14.43
C SER A 74 10.34 -19.12 13.09
N PHE A 75 11.44 -18.59 12.56
CA PHE A 75 11.47 -17.94 11.25
C PHE A 75 11.32 -18.95 10.10
N SER A 76 11.55 -20.25 10.34
CA SER A 76 11.46 -21.29 9.30
C SER A 76 10.08 -21.33 8.63
N GLU A 77 9.00 -21.14 9.38
CA GLU A 77 7.64 -21.09 8.82
C GLU A 77 7.49 -19.88 7.88
N VAL A 78 8.07 -18.73 8.22
CA VAL A 78 8.09 -17.55 7.34
C VAL A 78 8.90 -17.85 6.08
N GLU A 79 10.08 -18.46 6.24
CA GLU A 79 10.98 -18.82 5.14
C GLU A 79 10.31 -19.76 4.12
N ILE A 80 9.63 -20.81 4.59
CA ILE A 80 8.87 -21.74 3.74
C ILE A 80 7.78 -20.99 2.97
N THR A 81 7.09 -20.06 3.64
CA THR A 81 6.04 -19.23 3.03
C THR A 81 6.58 -18.30 1.95
N LEU A 82 7.73 -17.67 2.21
CA LEU A 82 8.42 -16.80 1.25
C LEU A 82 8.87 -17.58 0.02
N LYS A 83 9.49 -18.76 0.22
CA LYS A 83 9.90 -19.65 -0.88
C LYS A 83 8.70 -20.06 -1.74
N ALA A 84 7.57 -20.41 -1.11
CA ALA A 84 6.34 -20.71 -1.83
C ALA A 84 5.81 -19.50 -2.61
N ALA A 85 5.88 -18.29 -2.04
CA ALA A 85 5.45 -17.07 -2.71
C ALA A 85 6.33 -16.72 -3.92
N PHE A 86 7.67 -16.84 -3.79
CA PHE A 86 8.58 -16.65 -4.92
C PHE A 86 8.32 -17.64 -6.06
N ASN A 87 8.09 -18.91 -5.74
CA ASN A 87 7.69 -19.91 -6.72
C ASN A 87 6.36 -19.53 -7.39
N LEU A 88 5.39 -19.05 -6.62
CA LEU A 88 4.11 -18.58 -7.16
C LEU A 88 4.29 -17.38 -8.11
N PHE A 89 5.11 -16.38 -7.75
CA PHE A 89 5.36 -15.23 -8.62
C PHE A 89 6.06 -15.64 -9.91
N ARG A 90 7.02 -16.56 -9.84
CA ARG A 90 7.76 -17.05 -11.00
C ARG A 90 6.94 -17.93 -11.93
N ASN A 91 6.08 -18.80 -11.39
CA ASN A 91 5.36 -19.80 -12.18
C ASN A 91 3.89 -19.41 -12.45
N GLY A 92 3.38 -18.38 -11.78
CA GLY A 92 2.04 -17.86 -11.97
C GLY A 92 1.94 -16.82 -13.10
N SER A 93 0.91 -15.97 -13.04
CA SER A 93 0.61 -14.98 -14.08
C SER A 93 1.75 -14.01 -14.39
N MET A 94 2.61 -13.69 -13.42
CA MET A 94 3.77 -12.83 -13.62
C MET A 94 4.90 -13.53 -14.39
N GLY A 95 4.99 -14.86 -14.35
CA GLY A 95 5.97 -15.64 -15.12
C GLY A 95 5.68 -15.77 -16.61
N LEU A 96 4.49 -15.35 -17.05
CA LEU A 96 4.06 -15.48 -18.44
C LEU A 96 4.48 -14.24 -19.24
N ASP A 97 5.38 -14.42 -20.19
CA ASP A 97 5.87 -13.34 -21.07
C ASP A 97 4.74 -12.56 -21.75
N ALA A 98 3.67 -13.25 -22.14
CA ALA A 98 2.49 -12.66 -22.78
C ALA A 98 1.73 -11.65 -21.89
N ASN A 99 1.93 -11.70 -20.57
CA ASN A 99 1.34 -10.76 -19.62
C ASN A 99 2.20 -9.49 -19.43
N TRP A 100 3.40 -9.42 -19.99
CA TRP A 100 4.26 -8.25 -19.87
C TRP A 100 4.15 -7.35 -21.10
N VAL A 101 3.96 -6.05 -20.84
CA VAL A 101 3.98 -5.01 -21.86
C VAL A 101 5.39 -4.46 -21.99
N GLY A 102 5.96 -4.53 -23.18
CA GLY A 102 7.33 -4.08 -23.45
C GLY A 102 8.36 -5.11 -23.00
N SER A 103 9.29 -4.72 -22.12
CA SER A 103 10.35 -5.61 -21.65
C SER A 103 9.83 -6.66 -20.67
N VAL A 104 10.35 -7.87 -20.80
CA VAL A 104 9.97 -9.03 -19.99
C VAL A 104 11.02 -9.30 -18.90
N PRO A 105 10.64 -9.66 -17.66
CA PRO A 105 11.57 -10.06 -16.60
C PRO A 105 12.42 -11.27 -17.00
N LYS A 106 13.72 -11.22 -16.67
CA LYS A 106 14.60 -12.38 -16.85
C LYS A 106 14.56 -13.29 -15.63
N THR A 107 14.60 -14.60 -15.89
CA THR A 107 14.57 -15.64 -14.84
C THR A 107 15.74 -15.54 -13.86
N ASN A 108 16.95 -15.26 -14.35
CA ASN A 108 18.17 -15.14 -13.55
C ASN A 108 18.41 -13.72 -12.99
N GLU A 109 17.46 -12.81 -13.16
CA GLU A 109 17.48 -11.46 -12.56
C GLU A 109 16.20 -11.27 -11.73
N PHE A 110 15.14 -10.76 -12.35
CA PHE A 110 13.90 -10.39 -11.66
C PHE A 110 13.20 -11.55 -10.92
N PHE A 111 13.34 -12.81 -11.35
CA PHE A 111 12.75 -13.95 -10.64
C PHE A 111 13.72 -14.72 -9.73
N ASP A 112 14.98 -14.30 -9.65
CA ASP A 112 15.96 -14.94 -8.79
C ASP A 112 15.73 -14.49 -7.33
N PRO A 113 15.36 -15.40 -6.39
CA PRO A 113 15.06 -15.02 -5.02
C PRO A 113 16.30 -14.62 -4.21
N ASP A 114 17.50 -14.92 -4.70
CA ASP A 114 18.76 -14.65 -3.99
C ASP A 114 19.48 -13.40 -4.52
N ARG A 115 18.88 -12.72 -5.51
CA ARG A 115 19.44 -11.51 -6.13
C ARG A 115 18.49 -10.33 -6.01
N ALA A 116 19.03 -9.16 -5.68
CA ALA A 116 18.30 -7.90 -5.63
C ALA A 116 19.25 -6.72 -5.89
N TYR A 117 18.70 -5.52 -6.07
CA TYR A 117 19.49 -4.30 -6.29
C TYR A 117 20.37 -3.90 -5.09
N PHE A 118 20.04 -4.39 -3.89
CA PHE A 118 20.79 -4.17 -2.65
C PHE A 118 21.68 -5.36 -2.24
N LEU A 119 21.68 -6.45 -3.01
CA LEU A 119 22.52 -7.65 -2.77
C LEU A 119 23.74 -7.66 -3.70
N ARG A 120 24.70 -8.55 -3.45
CA ARG A 120 25.92 -8.72 -4.27
C ARG A 120 25.96 -10.14 -4.87
N PRO A 121 26.14 -10.28 -6.21
CA PRO A 121 26.19 -9.23 -7.22
C PRO A 121 24.79 -8.62 -7.47
N PRO A 122 24.68 -7.28 -7.62
CA PRO A 122 23.38 -6.64 -7.75
C PRO A 122 22.70 -6.94 -9.09
N ILE A 123 21.38 -6.89 -9.09
CA ILE A 123 20.54 -6.78 -10.30
C ILE A 123 19.93 -5.37 -10.37
N PRO A 124 19.45 -4.90 -11.53
CA PRO A 124 18.74 -3.62 -11.60
C PRO A 124 17.52 -3.59 -10.66
N PHE A 125 17.22 -2.42 -10.09
CA PHE A 125 15.91 -2.20 -9.47
C PHE A 125 14.85 -2.08 -10.57
N GLN A 126 13.80 -2.90 -10.49
CA GLN A 126 12.81 -3.04 -11.56
C GLN A 126 11.38 -2.84 -11.03
N PRO A 127 11.00 -1.60 -10.63
CA PRO A 127 9.64 -1.32 -10.20
C PRO A 127 8.67 -1.49 -11.38
N PHE A 128 7.47 -1.97 -11.11
CA PHE A 128 6.48 -2.27 -12.14
C PHE A 128 5.06 -1.88 -11.70
N ALA A 129 4.22 -1.63 -12.71
CA ALA A 129 2.80 -1.44 -12.59
C ALA A 129 2.06 -2.74 -12.95
N GLN A 130 0.89 -2.94 -12.36
CA GLN A 130 0.01 -4.08 -12.65
C GLN A 130 -1.35 -3.60 -13.12
N LYS A 131 -1.97 -4.29 -14.08
CA LYS A 131 -3.37 -4.13 -14.48
C LYS A 131 -4.19 -5.34 -14.06
N LEU A 132 -5.36 -5.08 -13.49
CA LEU A 132 -6.40 -6.06 -13.18
C LEU A 132 -7.70 -5.65 -13.90
N LYS A 133 -8.00 -6.27 -15.04
CA LYS A 133 -9.28 -6.09 -15.75
C LYS A 133 -10.25 -7.19 -15.34
N LEU A 134 -11.26 -6.82 -14.58
CA LEU A 134 -12.22 -7.71 -13.95
C LEU A 134 -13.55 -7.70 -14.71
N PRO A 135 -14.36 -8.78 -14.63
CA PRO A 135 -15.74 -8.76 -15.09
C PRO A 135 -16.58 -7.70 -14.37
N ALA A 136 -17.62 -7.17 -15.04
CA ALA A 136 -18.64 -6.37 -14.37
C ALA A 136 -19.35 -7.20 -13.28
N GLY A 137 -19.70 -6.57 -12.16
CA GLY A 137 -20.26 -7.24 -10.98
C GLY A 137 -19.21 -7.94 -10.09
N SER A 138 -17.93 -7.65 -10.30
CA SER A 138 -16.86 -8.13 -9.40
C SER A 138 -16.83 -7.32 -8.12
N GLU A 139 -16.51 -7.98 -7.00
CA GLU A 139 -16.29 -7.34 -5.72
C GLU A 139 -14.79 -7.30 -5.40
N VAL A 140 -14.25 -6.14 -5.05
CA VAL A 140 -12.84 -5.98 -4.69
C VAL A 140 -12.72 -5.36 -3.30
N VAL A 141 -12.16 -6.11 -2.36
CA VAL A 141 -11.87 -5.64 -1.01
C VAL A 141 -10.58 -4.81 -1.01
N PHE A 142 -10.63 -3.60 -0.49
CA PHE A 142 -9.50 -2.70 -0.32
C PHE A 142 -9.22 -2.45 1.14
N HIS A 143 -7.95 -2.50 1.54
CA HIS A 143 -7.51 -2.11 2.87
C HIS A 143 -6.27 -1.21 2.78
N GLY A 144 -6.23 -0.21 3.66
CA GLY A 144 -5.10 0.71 3.81
C GLY A 144 -3.97 0.11 4.65
N ASP A 145 -3.34 0.96 5.46
CA ASP A 145 -2.07 0.66 6.12
C ASP A 145 -2.28 -0.15 7.40
N PHE A 146 -1.54 -1.24 7.55
CA PHE A 146 -1.59 -2.07 8.77
C PHE A 146 -0.57 -1.63 9.80
N HIS A 147 0.65 -1.28 9.39
CA HIS A 147 1.74 -0.91 10.30
C HIS A 147 1.91 -1.88 11.49
N GLY A 148 2.01 -3.17 11.19
CA GLY A 148 2.22 -4.21 12.19
C GLY A 148 1.05 -4.41 13.16
N ASP A 149 -0.16 -4.03 12.77
CA ASP A 149 -1.41 -4.28 13.50
C ASP A 149 -2.05 -5.61 13.05
N ILE A 150 -1.64 -6.70 13.68
CA ILE A 150 -2.19 -8.03 13.39
C ILE A 150 -3.66 -8.17 13.85
N HIS A 151 -4.06 -7.49 14.93
CA HIS A 151 -5.40 -7.65 15.49
C HIS A 151 -6.47 -7.04 14.59
N SER A 152 -6.20 -5.88 13.98
CA SER A 152 -7.07 -5.30 12.97
C SER A 152 -7.17 -6.17 11.74
N PHE A 153 -6.05 -6.79 11.31
CA PHE A 153 -6.09 -7.71 10.18
C PHE A 153 -6.90 -8.97 10.50
N ILE A 154 -6.77 -9.53 11.70
CA ILE A 154 -7.62 -10.66 12.13
C ILE A 154 -9.09 -10.25 12.22
N ALA A 155 -9.40 -9.06 12.73
CA ALA A 155 -10.77 -8.54 12.77
C ALA A 155 -11.37 -8.40 11.35
N MET A 156 -10.57 -7.94 10.38
CA MET A 156 -10.95 -7.91 8.96
C MET A 156 -11.28 -9.31 8.44
N LEU A 157 -10.40 -10.28 8.68
CA LEU A 157 -10.62 -11.65 8.23
C LEU A 157 -11.84 -12.28 8.91
N ASP A 158 -12.08 -12.02 10.20
CA ASP A 158 -13.29 -12.45 10.91
C ASP A 158 -14.54 -11.88 10.26
N SER A 159 -14.57 -10.56 10.01
CA SER A 159 -15.68 -9.88 9.34
C SER A 159 -15.95 -10.46 7.95
N LEU A 160 -14.90 -10.75 7.19
CA LEU A 160 -15.02 -11.33 5.84
C LEU A 160 -15.48 -12.80 5.86
N ASN A 161 -15.07 -13.59 6.85
CA ASN A 161 -15.55 -14.95 7.04
C ASN A 161 -17.04 -14.96 7.46
N GLN A 162 -17.43 -14.08 8.38
CA GLN A 162 -18.83 -13.92 8.81
C GLN A 162 -19.74 -13.47 7.66
N ALA A 163 -19.23 -12.62 6.77
CA ALA A 163 -19.95 -12.16 5.58
C ALA A 163 -19.92 -13.16 4.41
N GLU A 164 -19.40 -14.37 4.61
CA GLU A 164 -19.22 -15.40 3.58
C GLU A 164 -18.50 -14.83 2.34
N ILE A 165 -17.53 -13.94 2.54
CA ILE A 165 -16.59 -13.49 1.51
C ILE A 165 -15.38 -14.42 1.48
N LEU A 166 -14.97 -14.87 2.68
CA LEU A 166 -13.93 -15.87 2.88
C LEU A 166 -14.50 -17.16 3.49
N ASP A 167 -13.81 -18.26 3.22
CA ASP A 167 -13.80 -19.51 3.99
C ASP A 167 -12.35 -19.77 4.45
N GLY A 168 -12.08 -19.41 5.71
CA GLY A 168 -10.75 -19.29 6.27
C GLY A 168 -9.91 -18.24 5.53
N PHE A 169 -8.97 -18.71 4.72
CA PHE A 169 -8.10 -17.87 3.89
C PHE A 169 -8.54 -17.80 2.42
N ARG A 170 -9.56 -18.56 2.00
CA ARG A 170 -9.96 -18.66 0.59
C ARG A 170 -11.16 -17.78 0.29
N LEU A 171 -11.11 -17.06 -0.82
CA LEU A 171 -12.27 -16.35 -1.36
C LEU A 171 -13.28 -17.37 -1.89
N VAL A 172 -14.53 -17.27 -1.45
CA VAL A 172 -15.56 -18.28 -1.77
C VAL A 172 -16.12 -18.16 -3.19
N LYS A 173 -15.88 -17.04 -3.88
CA LYS A 173 -16.37 -16.80 -5.24
C LYS A 173 -15.25 -16.32 -6.18
N PRO A 174 -15.27 -16.72 -7.46
CA PRO A 174 -14.25 -16.37 -8.44
C PRO A 174 -14.24 -14.88 -8.84
N ASN A 175 -15.37 -14.18 -8.71
CA ASN A 175 -15.49 -12.74 -9.01
C ASN A 175 -15.21 -11.83 -7.80
N ARG A 176 -14.55 -12.37 -6.77
CA ARG A 176 -14.13 -11.61 -5.59
C ARG A 176 -12.61 -11.48 -5.56
N TYR A 177 -12.13 -10.33 -5.15
CA TYR A 177 -10.72 -9.97 -5.18
C TYR A 177 -10.35 -9.18 -3.92
N MET A 178 -9.06 -9.08 -3.61
CA MET A 178 -8.52 -8.24 -2.54
C MET A 178 -7.29 -7.47 -3.03
N VAL A 179 -7.20 -6.20 -2.66
CA VAL A 179 -6.08 -5.32 -2.94
C VAL A 179 -5.65 -4.62 -1.66
N PHE A 180 -4.44 -4.89 -1.20
CA PHE A 180 -3.82 -4.23 -0.07
C PHE A 180 -2.95 -3.07 -0.55
N LEU A 181 -3.16 -1.86 -0.01
CA LEU A 181 -2.60 -0.63 -0.58
C LEU A 181 -1.16 -0.33 -0.14
N GLY A 182 -0.55 -1.10 0.77
CA GLY A 182 0.85 -0.95 1.19
C GLY A 182 1.00 -0.75 2.70
N ASP A 183 2.23 -0.52 3.16
CA ASP A 183 2.59 -0.20 4.56
C ASP A 183 2.10 -1.25 5.56
N TYR A 184 2.66 -2.45 5.41
CA TYR A 184 2.30 -3.64 6.17
C TYR A 184 3.07 -3.73 7.49
N THR A 185 4.34 -3.30 7.45
CA THR A 185 5.29 -3.40 8.56
C THR A 185 5.55 -2.06 9.23
N ASP A 186 6.47 -2.05 10.21
CA ASP A 186 6.89 -0.90 11.02
C ASP A 186 5.79 -0.30 11.90
N ARG A 187 6.22 0.50 12.90
CA ARG A 187 5.36 1.27 13.84
C ARG A 187 4.48 0.45 14.80
N GLY A 188 4.17 -0.80 14.47
CA GLY A 188 3.69 -1.84 15.38
C GLY A 188 4.77 -2.90 15.63
N PHE A 189 4.41 -3.92 16.41
CA PHE A 189 5.28 -5.02 16.81
C PHE A 189 4.87 -6.37 16.20
N TYR A 190 3.95 -6.38 15.24
CA TYR A 190 3.48 -7.59 14.57
C TYR A 190 3.55 -7.52 13.05
N GLY A 191 4.55 -6.81 12.51
CA GLY A 191 4.77 -6.70 11.06
C GLY A 191 5.00 -8.06 10.41
N ILE A 192 5.68 -9.00 11.10
CA ILE A 192 5.98 -10.30 10.51
C ILE A 192 4.73 -11.20 10.45
N GLU A 193 3.84 -11.12 11.45
CA GLU A 193 2.55 -11.81 11.44
C GLU A 193 1.62 -11.23 10.38
N VAL A 194 1.63 -9.90 10.17
CA VAL A 194 0.90 -9.25 9.07
C VAL A 194 1.39 -9.78 7.72
N LEU A 195 2.70 -9.72 7.44
CA LEU A 195 3.26 -10.24 6.18
C LEU A 195 2.95 -11.72 5.98
N TYR A 196 3.12 -12.54 7.02
CA TYR A 196 2.81 -13.96 6.96
C TYR A 196 1.33 -14.21 6.63
N THR A 197 0.41 -13.48 7.25
CA THR A 197 -1.04 -13.55 6.97
C THR A 197 -1.34 -13.15 5.52
N MET A 198 -0.72 -12.09 5.01
CA MET A 198 -0.87 -11.64 3.63
C MET A 198 -0.39 -12.70 2.63
N LEU A 199 0.77 -13.31 2.89
CA LEU A 199 1.31 -14.37 2.04
C LEU A 199 0.41 -15.61 2.04
N ARG A 200 -0.19 -15.96 3.18
CA ARG A 200 -1.18 -17.04 3.25
C ARG A 200 -2.41 -16.76 2.39
N LEU A 201 -2.95 -15.54 2.44
CA LEU A 201 -4.04 -15.12 1.55
C LEU A 201 -3.62 -15.17 0.08
N LYS A 202 -2.40 -14.70 -0.25
CA LYS A 202 -1.87 -14.75 -1.62
C LYS A 202 -1.73 -16.18 -2.13
N LEU A 203 -1.14 -17.06 -1.34
CA LEU A 203 -0.92 -18.46 -1.70
C LEU A 203 -2.23 -19.24 -1.79
N ALA A 204 -3.22 -18.91 -0.95
CA ALA A 204 -4.55 -19.48 -1.03
C ALA A 204 -5.37 -18.95 -2.22
N ASN A 205 -5.07 -17.76 -2.73
CA ASN A 205 -5.80 -17.09 -3.81
C ASN A 205 -4.87 -16.38 -4.82
N PRO A 206 -4.06 -17.13 -5.60
CA PRO A 206 -3.02 -16.55 -6.46
C PRO A 206 -3.47 -15.48 -7.43
N GLU A 207 -4.68 -15.59 -7.99
CA GLU A 207 -5.21 -14.66 -8.98
C GLU A 207 -6.27 -13.71 -8.43
N GLN A 208 -6.47 -13.71 -7.11
CA GLN A 208 -7.50 -12.89 -6.47
C GLN A 208 -6.99 -11.95 -5.38
N VAL A 209 -5.80 -12.20 -4.81
CA VAL A 209 -5.19 -11.34 -3.78
C VAL A 209 -3.96 -10.63 -4.34
N PHE A 210 -3.92 -9.31 -4.18
CA PHE A 210 -2.88 -8.42 -4.71
C PHE A 210 -2.38 -7.43 -3.65
N MET A 211 -1.10 -7.06 -3.73
CA MET A 211 -0.39 -6.32 -2.69
C MET A 211 0.42 -5.22 -3.38
N ALA A 212 0.05 -3.97 -3.17
CA ALA A 212 0.81 -2.83 -3.65
C ALA A 212 1.97 -2.51 -2.69
N ARG A 213 3.09 -2.05 -3.22
CA ARG A 213 4.24 -1.65 -2.42
C ARG A 213 3.98 -0.30 -1.73
N GLY A 214 4.08 -0.25 -0.40
CA GLY A 214 4.08 0.99 0.38
C GLY A 214 5.49 1.52 0.64
N ASN A 215 5.59 2.75 1.14
CA ASN A 215 6.89 3.37 1.36
C ASN A 215 7.68 2.76 2.53
N HIS A 216 7.01 2.00 3.40
CA HIS A 216 7.66 1.19 4.42
C HIS A 216 8.22 -0.14 3.90
N GLU A 217 7.80 -0.59 2.71
CA GLU A 217 8.39 -1.74 2.01
C GLU A 217 9.67 -1.36 1.23
N ASP A 218 10.59 -0.64 1.90
CA ASP A 218 11.89 -0.24 1.37
C ASP A 218 13.02 -0.65 2.33
N VAL A 219 14.00 -1.40 1.84
CA VAL A 219 15.19 -1.83 2.58
C VAL A 219 15.96 -0.67 3.22
N GLN A 220 15.83 0.55 2.69
CA GLN A 220 16.43 1.76 3.27
C GLN A 220 15.63 2.33 4.45
N MET A 221 14.33 2.05 4.53
CA MET A 221 13.40 2.51 5.58
C MET A 221 13.23 1.51 6.71
N ILE A 222 13.21 0.22 6.39
CA ILE A 222 13.05 -0.92 7.31
C ILE A 222 13.93 -0.81 8.59
N PRO A 223 15.21 -0.36 8.55
CA PRO A 223 16.02 -0.21 9.78
C PRO A 223 15.57 0.91 10.72
N ARG A 224 14.78 1.89 10.26
CA ARG A 224 14.53 3.15 10.97
C ARG A 224 13.25 3.14 11.80
N TYR A 225 12.30 2.25 11.48
CA TYR A 225 10.92 2.37 11.99
C TYR A 225 10.41 1.14 12.75
N GLY A 226 11.30 0.20 13.06
CA GLY A 226 11.10 -0.81 14.09
C GLY A 226 11.04 -2.25 13.59
N PHE A 227 10.77 -2.51 12.32
CA PHE A 227 10.54 -3.87 11.83
C PHE A 227 11.77 -4.79 11.92
N ILE A 228 12.99 -4.30 11.63
CA ILE A 228 14.21 -5.10 11.87
C ILE A 228 14.36 -5.44 13.35
N ALA A 229 14.15 -4.46 14.23
CA ALA A 229 14.28 -4.67 15.67
C ALA A 229 13.21 -5.64 16.19
N GLU A 230 11.98 -5.60 15.64
CA GLU A 230 10.93 -6.57 15.89
C GLU A 230 11.41 -8.00 15.56
N CYS A 231 11.83 -8.22 14.30
CA CYS A 231 12.25 -9.53 13.83
C CYS A 231 13.49 -10.05 14.57
N GLN A 232 14.47 -9.18 14.87
CA GLN A 232 15.64 -9.55 15.68
C GLN A 232 15.25 -9.97 17.10
N LYS A 233 14.30 -9.29 17.74
CA LYS A 233 13.80 -9.67 19.08
C LYS A 233 13.03 -10.98 19.07
N LYS A 234 12.31 -11.30 17.99
CA LYS A 234 11.52 -12.54 17.86
C LYS A 234 12.38 -13.75 17.52
N TYR A 235 13.34 -13.59 16.60
CA TYR A 235 14.02 -14.72 15.93
C TYR A 235 15.54 -14.73 16.14
N ALA A 236 16.13 -13.65 16.65
CA ALA A 236 17.57 -13.49 16.80
C ALA A 236 18.31 -13.89 15.50
N ASN A 237 19.20 -14.87 15.58
CA ASN A 237 20.04 -15.32 14.47
C ASN A 237 19.28 -16.09 13.36
N GLN A 238 18.00 -16.44 13.57
CA GLN A 238 17.20 -17.10 12.53
C GLN A 238 16.64 -16.11 11.50
N PHE A 239 16.61 -14.81 11.80
CA PHE A 239 16.00 -13.81 10.93
C PHE A 239 16.83 -13.56 9.66
N ASN A 240 16.19 -13.69 8.49
CA ASN A 240 16.80 -13.34 7.20
C ASN A 240 16.15 -12.07 6.61
N PRO A 241 16.75 -10.87 6.81
CA PRO A 241 16.21 -9.62 6.27
C PRO A 241 16.30 -9.53 4.74
N ALA A 242 17.24 -10.24 4.10
CA ALA A 242 17.41 -10.20 2.64
C ALA A 242 16.20 -10.82 1.92
N MET A 243 15.66 -11.93 2.45
CA MET A 243 14.45 -12.54 1.89
C MET A 243 13.22 -11.64 2.01
N ILE A 244 13.07 -10.89 3.11
CA ILE A 244 11.97 -9.92 3.25
C ILE A 244 12.16 -8.74 2.29
N GLY A 245 13.36 -8.17 2.22
CA GLY A 245 13.66 -7.12 1.25
C GLY A 245 13.39 -7.57 -0.19
N ARG A 246 13.69 -8.83 -0.50
CA ARG A 246 13.45 -9.42 -1.81
C ARG A 246 11.96 -9.56 -2.13
N LEU A 247 11.15 -9.96 -1.16
CA LEU A 247 9.69 -10.04 -1.31
C LEU A 247 9.11 -8.72 -1.84
N TYR A 248 9.60 -7.58 -1.34
CA TYR A 248 9.07 -6.27 -1.72
C TYR A 248 9.31 -5.90 -3.19
N ASP A 249 10.30 -6.51 -3.85
CA ASP A 249 10.53 -6.33 -5.29
C ASP A 249 9.50 -7.05 -6.16
N PHE A 250 8.67 -7.93 -5.58
CA PHE A 250 7.53 -8.57 -6.25
C PHE A 250 6.21 -7.85 -6.02
N PHE A 251 6.20 -6.72 -5.30
CA PHE A 251 5.01 -5.91 -5.11
C PHE A 251 4.97 -4.78 -6.16
N PRO A 252 3.91 -4.68 -6.99
CA PRO A 252 3.74 -3.55 -7.89
C PRO A 252 3.66 -2.25 -7.11
N VAL A 253 4.26 -1.19 -7.62
CA VAL A 253 4.13 0.15 -7.01
C VAL A 253 2.75 0.77 -7.26
N VAL A 254 2.04 0.28 -8.28
CA VAL A 254 0.67 0.69 -8.63
C VAL A 254 -0.10 -0.46 -9.27
N ILE A 255 -1.37 -0.60 -8.91
CA ILE A 255 -2.31 -1.58 -9.46
C ILE A 255 -3.48 -0.80 -10.08
N TYR A 256 -3.78 -1.05 -11.36
CA TYR A 256 -4.95 -0.48 -12.03
C TYR A 256 -6.10 -1.49 -12.03
N VAL A 257 -7.12 -1.24 -11.22
CA VAL A 257 -8.29 -2.11 -11.07
C VAL A 257 -9.43 -1.60 -11.95
N GLY A 258 -9.86 -2.41 -12.93
CA GLY A 258 -10.81 -1.97 -13.95
C GLY A 258 -11.91 -2.95 -14.28
N SER A 259 -12.96 -2.45 -14.93
CA SER A 259 -13.96 -3.23 -15.66
C SER A 259 -14.31 -2.49 -16.95
N GLY A 260 -14.37 -3.21 -18.07
CA GLY A 260 -14.55 -2.60 -19.39
C GLY A 260 -13.38 -1.68 -19.77
N ALA A 261 -13.68 -0.39 -19.94
CA ALA A 261 -12.74 0.68 -20.31
C ALA A 261 -12.33 1.56 -19.12
N ASP A 262 -12.89 1.33 -17.94
CA ASP A 262 -12.75 2.21 -16.79
C ASP A 262 -11.89 1.55 -15.71
N PHE A 263 -10.87 2.27 -15.25
CA PHE A 263 -9.91 1.81 -14.26
C PHE A 263 -9.78 2.79 -13.09
N LEU A 264 -9.58 2.28 -11.89
CA LEU A 264 -9.10 3.03 -10.74
C LEU A 264 -7.60 2.76 -10.58
N GLN A 265 -6.82 3.80 -10.34
CA GLN A 265 -5.45 3.66 -9.88
C GLN A 265 -5.45 3.32 -8.39
N CYS A 266 -4.77 2.25 -8.01
CA CYS A 266 -4.72 1.77 -6.63
C CYS A 266 -3.26 1.62 -6.22
N ASN A 267 -2.79 2.45 -5.30
CA ASN A 267 -1.40 2.47 -4.87
C ASN A 267 -1.28 3.01 -3.45
N HIS A 268 -0.07 2.94 -2.89
CA HIS A 268 0.12 3.41 -1.52
C HIS A 268 -0.02 4.92 -1.42
N GLY A 269 0.84 5.71 -2.07
CA GLY A 269 0.91 7.18 -2.04
C GLY A 269 -0.01 7.88 -3.05
N GLY A 270 0.55 8.43 -4.13
CA GLY A 270 -0.17 9.28 -5.08
C GLY A 270 0.06 8.93 -6.55
N MET A 271 -0.20 9.87 -7.46
CA MET A 271 0.05 9.68 -8.89
C MET A 271 1.51 9.98 -9.25
N GLU A 272 1.96 9.48 -10.39
CA GLU A 272 3.31 9.71 -10.90
C GLU A 272 3.25 10.13 -12.38
N PRO A 273 3.36 11.42 -12.72
CA PRO A 273 3.23 11.93 -14.08
C PRO A 273 4.33 11.40 -15.02
N GLY A 274 5.42 10.86 -14.47
CA GLY A 274 6.45 10.20 -15.26
C GLY A 274 6.08 8.83 -15.83
N PHE A 275 4.91 8.27 -15.47
CA PHE A 275 4.45 6.99 -16.00
C PHE A 275 2.98 7.10 -16.44
N LEU A 276 2.71 6.95 -17.74
CA LEU A 276 1.36 6.95 -18.29
C LEU A 276 0.94 5.50 -18.64
N PRO A 277 -0.13 4.97 -18.04
CA PRO A 277 -0.45 3.54 -18.10
C PRO A 277 -1.18 3.12 -19.39
N GLY A 278 -1.39 4.01 -20.38
CA GLY A 278 -2.28 3.75 -21.51
C GLY A 278 -2.00 2.43 -22.24
N THR A 279 -0.74 2.14 -22.55
CA THR A 279 -0.33 0.88 -23.20
C THR A 279 -0.57 -0.35 -22.33
N LEU A 280 -0.35 -0.24 -21.01
CA LEU A 280 -0.69 -1.28 -20.05
C LEU A 280 -2.21 -1.49 -20.01
N LEU A 281 -3.01 -0.45 -19.89
CA LEU A 281 -4.48 -0.55 -19.78
C LEU A 281 -5.11 -1.19 -21.03
N ASP A 282 -4.62 -0.84 -22.22
CA ASP A 282 -5.11 -1.37 -23.49
C ASP A 282 -4.62 -2.79 -23.81
N SER A 283 -3.65 -3.32 -23.06
CA SER A 283 -3.12 -4.67 -23.33
C SER A 283 -4.22 -5.75 -23.24
N LYS A 284 -4.09 -6.82 -24.02
CA LYS A 284 -5.15 -7.84 -24.16
C LYS A 284 -5.40 -8.68 -22.90
N PRO A 285 -4.38 -9.19 -22.18
CA PRO A 285 -4.63 -10.05 -21.03
C PRO A 285 -5.38 -9.32 -19.92
N ALA A 286 -6.19 -10.05 -19.15
CA ALA A 286 -6.91 -9.47 -18.01
C ALA A 286 -5.93 -9.00 -16.91
N PHE A 287 -4.90 -9.80 -16.68
CA PHE A 287 -3.78 -9.49 -15.78
C PHE A 287 -2.54 -9.16 -16.60
N SER A 288 -1.98 -7.97 -16.41
CA SER A 288 -0.80 -7.55 -17.15
C SER A 288 0.16 -6.74 -16.28
N TYR A 289 1.41 -6.69 -16.68
CA TYR A 289 2.50 -6.05 -15.96
C TYR A 289 3.31 -5.17 -16.91
N GLN A 290 3.86 -4.08 -16.38
CA GLN A 290 4.76 -3.22 -17.13
C GLN A 290 5.81 -2.66 -16.20
N PHE A 291 7.09 -2.84 -16.53
CA PHE A 291 8.15 -2.11 -15.83
C PHE A 291 7.98 -0.61 -16.05
N LEU A 292 8.21 0.18 -14.99
CA LEU A 292 8.15 1.63 -15.07
C LEU A 292 9.17 2.20 -16.06
N GLY A 293 10.36 1.56 -16.15
CA GLY A 293 11.40 1.97 -17.09
C GLY A 293 11.98 3.34 -16.75
N GLU A 294 12.06 4.22 -17.74
CA GLU A 294 12.42 5.62 -17.54
C GLU A 294 11.17 6.42 -17.16
N MET A 295 11.26 7.15 -16.05
CA MET A 295 10.20 8.03 -15.55
C MET A 295 10.33 9.39 -16.23
N THR A 296 9.31 9.80 -16.99
CA THR A 296 9.36 11.00 -17.84
C THR A 296 8.68 12.22 -17.21
N GLY A 297 8.83 12.41 -15.89
CA GLY A 297 8.10 13.45 -15.15
C GLY A 297 8.49 14.88 -15.56
N GLY A 298 9.76 15.11 -15.93
CA GLY A 298 10.23 16.40 -16.42
C GLY A 298 9.69 16.72 -17.80
N THR A 299 9.67 15.73 -18.70
CA THR A 299 9.05 15.84 -20.03
C THR A 299 7.54 16.06 -19.91
N PHE A 300 6.88 15.32 -19.02
CA PHE A 300 5.44 15.46 -18.78
C PHE A 300 5.06 16.89 -18.38
N LEU A 301 5.78 17.49 -17.41
CA LEU A 301 5.51 18.86 -16.96
C LEU A 301 5.68 19.90 -18.07
N LYS A 302 6.64 19.71 -19.00
CA LYS A 302 6.82 20.58 -20.16
C LYS A 302 5.65 20.47 -21.15
N GLN A 303 5.15 19.26 -21.36
CA GLN A 303 4.04 19.00 -22.29
C GLN A 303 2.66 19.40 -21.72
N HIS A 304 2.56 19.56 -20.40
CA HIS A 304 1.31 19.91 -19.70
C HIS A 304 1.43 21.27 -18.98
N PRO A 305 1.55 22.39 -19.70
CA PRO A 305 1.76 23.71 -19.08
C PRO A 305 0.59 24.12 -18.17
N ARG A 306 -0.63 23.61 -18.41
CA ARG A 306 -1.77 23.82 -17.51
C ARG A 306 -1.55 23.23 -16.11
N LEU A 307 -0.81 22.13 -15.98
CA LEU A 307 -0.48 21.55 -14.69
C LEU A 307 0.43 22.47 -13.89
N LEU A 308 1.52 22.95 -14.51
CA LEU A 308 2.40 23.96 -13.91
C LEU A 308 1.66 25.28 -13.63
N GLY A 309 0.75 25.70 -14.51
CA GLY A 309 -0.09 26.89 -14.29
C GLY A 309 -1.01 26.76 -13.08
N SER A 310 -1.45 25.54 -12.75
CA SER A 310 -2.25 25.25 -11.55
C SER A 310 -1.42 25.10 -10.26
N ALA A 311 -0.08 25.10 -10.36
CA ALA A 311 0.78 24.81 -9.23
C ALA A 311 0.86 25.98 -8.23
N ASP A 312 1.23 25.65 -6.99
CA ASP A 312 1.58 26.62 -5.96
C ASP A 312 2.65 27.57 -6.51
N ILE A 313 2.35 28.87 -6.51
CA ILE A 313 3.22 29.93 -7.05
C ILE A 313 4.62 29.81 -6.47
N SER A 314 4.76 29.52 -5.18
CA SER A 314 6.04 29.41 -4.49
C SER A 314 6.88 28.20 -4.94
N ARG A 315 6.26 27.21 -5.62
CA ARG A 315 6.91 25.97 -6.07
C ARG A 315 7.04 25.87 -7.59
N ARG A 316 6.45 26.77 -8.37
CA ARG A 316 6.46 26.70 -9.85
C ARG A 316 7.87 26.64 -10.43
N ASP A 317 8.75 27.55 -10.00
CA ASP A 317 10.11 27.61 -10.53
C ASP A 317 10.92 26.37 -10.15
N PHE A 318 10.78 25.89 -8.91
CA PHE A 318 11.35 24.62 -8.49
C PHE A 318 10.84 23.46 -9.38
N LEU A 319 9.54 23.34 -9.57
CA LEU A 319 8.95 22.27 -10.38
C LEU A 319 9.47 22.30 -11.82
N LYS A 320 9.55 23.48 -12.42
CA LYS A 320 10.07 23.69 -13.78
C LYS A 320 11.56 23.39 -13.90
N THR A 321 12.36 23.77 -12.90
CA THR A 321 13.83 23.73 -12.99
C THR A 321 14.47 22.51 -12.32
N THR A 322 13.75 21.76 -11.48
CA THR A 322 14.32 20.64 -10.71
C THR A 322 13.77 19.29 -11.10
N ILE A 323 12.49 19.19 -11.49
CA ILE A 323 11.94 17.89 -11.93
C ILE A 323 12.52 17.52 -13.29
N ARG A 324 13.07 16.32 -13.39
CA ARG A 324 13.76 15.77 -14.56
C ARG A 324 13.30 14.34 -14.81
N ASP A 325 13.55 13.88 -16.02
CA ASP A 325 13.38 12.47 -16.36
C ASP A 325 14.49 11.66 -15.71
N TYR A 326 14.18 10.46 -15.26
CA TYR A 326 15.13 9.64 -14.52
C TYR A 326 14.80 8.16 -14.63
N LYS A 327 15.81 7.31 -14.45
CA LYS A 327 15.63 5.87 -14.28
C LYS A 327 15.68 5.51 -12.80
N PRO A 328 14.65 4.88 -12.21
CA PRO A 328 14.69 4.43 -10.83
C PRO A 328 15.82 3.42 -10.63
N ILE A 329 16.62 3.60 -9.58
CA ILE A 329 17.68 2.65 -9.17
C ILE A 329 17.47 2.10 -7.75
N ALA A 330 16.57 2.72 -7.00
CA ALA A 330 16.02 2.27 -5.73
C ALA A 330 14.67 2.98 -5.49
N PRO A 331 13.85 2.56 -4.51
CA PRO A 331 12.53 3.16 -4.27
C PRO A 331 12.56 4.69 -4.04
N MET A 332 13.66 5.20 -3.48
CA MET A 332 13.85 6.63 -3.20
C MET A 332 14.97 7.30 -4.03
N SER A 333 15.49 6.64 -5.07
CA SER A 333 16.68 7.13 -5.80
C SER A 333 16.57 6.97 -7.32
N PRO A 334 17.01 7.98 -8.10
CA PRO A 334 17.51 9.30 -7.68
C PRO A 334 16.42 10.25 -7.17
N VAL A 335 15.16 9.92 -7.46
CA VAL A 335 13.96 10.62 -7.01
C VAL A 335 13.05 9.60 -6.36
N ILE A 336 12.30 10.03 -5.35
CA ILE A 336 11.28 9.22 -4.70
C ILE A 336 10.21 8.76 -5.68
N ASN A 337 9.80 7.50 -5.58
CA ASN A 337 8.71 6.97 -6.40
C ASN A 337 7.37 7.56 -5.95
N GLY A 338 6.73 8.34 -6.82
CA GLY A 338 5.48 9.03 -6.51
C GLY A 338 4.31 8.12 -6.15
N PHE A 339 4.25 6.91 -6.72
CA PHE A 339 3.22 5.94 -6.34
C PHE A 339 3.32 5.48 -4.89
N MET A 340 4.47 5.65 -4.25
CA MET A 340 4.71 5.28 -2.85
C MET A 340 4.66 6.50 -1.92
N TRP A 341 4.96 7.72 -2.38
CA TRP A 341 5.19 8.86 -1.49
C TRP A 341 4.31 10.09 -1.73
N ASN A 342 3.79 10.29 -2.95
CA ASN A 342 3.07 11.50 -3.27
C ASN A 342 1.75 11.62 -2.49
N ASP A 343 1.34 12.85 -2.27
CA ASP A 343 0.18 13.21 -1.45
C ASP A 343 -0.91 13.91 -2.25
N PHE A 344 -2.09 14.05 -1.64
CA PHE A 344 -3.16 14.88 -2.16
C PHE A 344 -3.56 15.97 -1.17
N THR A 345 -3.93 17.14 -1.67
CA THR A 345 -4.52 18.19 -0.86
C THR A 345 -5.91 17.80 -0.37
N VAL A 346 -6.44 18.45 0.66
CA VAL A 346 -7.74 18.11 1.25
C VAL A 346 -8.87 18.89 0.60
N PHE A 347 -8.65 20.18 0.34
CA PHE A 347 -9.64 21.17 -0.05
C PHE A 347 -9.54 21.52 -1.53
N ALA A 348 -10.69 21.73 -2.18
CA ALA A 348 -10.77 21.97 -3.61
C ALA A 348 -10.08 23.27 -4.06
N SER A 349 -9.97 24.26 -3.16
CA SER A 349 -9.34 25.56 -3.40
C SER A 349 -7.81 25.54 -3.31
N GLU A 350 -7.22 24.44 -2.83
CA GLU A 350 -5.77 24.32 -2.74
C GLU A 350 -5.13 24.19 -4.15
N PRO A 351 -3.85 24.56 -4.30
CA PRO A 351 -3.17 24.52 -5.59
C PRO A 351 -3.25 23.13 -6.26
N GLY A 352 -3.32 23.11 -7.59
CA GLY A 352 -3.41 21.88 -8.37
C GLY A 352 -2.16 21.01 -8.28
N LEU A 353 -0.99 21.60 -8.05
CA LEU A 353 0.26 20.89 -7.86
C LEU A 353 1.17 21.62 -6.85
N GLY A 354 1.71 20.88 -5.90
CA GLY A 354 2.74 21.32 -4.97
C GLY A 354 3.90 20.32 -4.94
N TYR A 355 4.92 20.65 -4.13
CA TYR A 355 6.02 19.74 -3.84
C TYR A 355 6.46 19.90 -2.39
N MET A 356 6.62 18.78 -1.69
CA MET A 356 7.08 18.72 -0.31
C MET A 356 8.37 17.90 -0.26
N GLU A 357 9.43 18.51 0.25
CA GLU A 357 10.73 17.86 0.35
C GLU A 357 10.65 16.60 1.23
N GLY A 358 11.19 15.48 0.73
CA GLY A 358 11.09 14.18 1.39
C GLY A 358 9.74 13.47 1.27
N ARG A 359 8.76 14.04 0.55
CA ARG A 359 7.42 13.47 0.31
C ARG A 359 7.01 13.47 -1.16
N GLY A 360 7.47 14.43 -1.94
CA GLY A 360 7.26 14.49 -3.39
C GLY A 360 6.14 15.44 -3.78
N PHE A 361 5.43 15.11 -4.85
CA PHE A 361 4.34 15.93 -5.33
C PHE A 361 3.15 15.90 -4.37
N VAL A 362 2.45 17.03 -4.29
CA VAL A 362 1.17 17.15 -3.59
C VAL A 362 0.12 17.59 -4.62
N TYR A 363 -0.82 16.73 -4.95
CA TYR A 363 -1.81 17.00 -5.99
C TYR A 363 -3.09 17.61 -5.42
N GLY A 364 -3.51 18.73 -5.98
CA GLY A 364 -4.85 19.27 -5.78
C GLY A 364 -5.84 18.77 -6.81
N LYS A 365 -7.10 19.21 -6.69
CA LYS A 365 -8.22 18.77 -7.55
C LYS A 365 -7.91 18.94 -9.04
N THR A 366 -7.48 20.14 -9.44
CA THR A 366 -7.22 20.47 -10.85
C THR A 366 -6.04 19.69 -11.42
N GLY A 367 -4.93 19.61 -10.70
CA GLY A 367 -3.75 18.88 -11.18
C GLY A 367 -4.00 17.37 -11.25
N THR A 368 -4.78 16.83 -10.31
CA THR A 368 -5.24 15.44 -10.36
C THR A 368 -6.03 15.16 -11.62
N ARG A 369 -6.98 16.03 -11.98
CA ARG A 369 -7.76 15.84 -13.21
C ARG A 369 -6.86 15.81 -14.45
N ILE A 370 -5.90 16.72 -14.54
CA ILE A 370 -4.96 16.79 -15.67
C ILE A 370 -4.15 15.49 -15.81
N VAL A 371 -3.64 14.95 -14.70
CA VAL A 371 -2.85 13.71 -14.72
C VAL A 371 -3.72 12.50 -15.07
N LEU A 372 -4.94 12.42 -14.52
CA LEU A 372 -5.88 11.34 -14.85
C LEU A 372 -6.28 11.35 -16.33
N ASP A 373 -6.56 12.53 -16.89
CA ASP A 373 -6.89 12.70 -18.31
C ASP A 373 -5.72 12.26 -19.22
N ALA A 374 -4.49 12.57 -18.82
CA ALA A 374 -3.30 12.13 -19.55
C ALA A 374 -2.99 10.63 -19.36
N SER A 375 -3.55 9.99 -18.33
CA SER A 375 -3.34 8.57 -18.00
C SER A 375 -4.29 7.63 -18.77
N ALA A 376 -4.87 8.08 -19.88
CA ALA A 376 -5.71 7.28 -20.75
C ALA A 376 -4.90 6.48 -21.78
N GLY A 377 -5.40 5.29 -22.13
CA GLY A 377 -5.06 4.58 -23.36
C GLY A 377 -5.95 5.01 -24.52
N THR A 378 -5.85 4.27 -25.61
CA THR A 378 -6.71 4.39 -26.79
C THR A 378 -8.16 4.01 -26.47
N SER A 379 -8.35 2.99 -25.64
CA SER A 379 -9.67 2.43 -25.33
C SER A 379 -10.03 2.48 -23.85
N ALA A 380 -9.04 2.61 -22.97
CA ALA A 380 -9.20 2.60 -21.53
C ALA A 380 -8.80 3.93 -20.89
N LYS A 381 -9.32 4.24 -19.70
CA LYS A 381 -8.96 5.44 -18.96
C LYS A 381 -9.00 5.23 -17.45
N VAL A 382 -8.16 5.99 -16.75
CA VAL A 382 -8.16 6.04 -15.29
C VAL A 382 -9.20 7.08 -14.83
N ARG A 383 -10.11 6.65 -13.96
CA ARG A 383 -11.27 7.43 -13.50
C ARG A 383 -11.09 8.01 -12.10
N GLY A 384 -10.11 7.55 -11.34
CA GLY A 384 -9.89 7.99 -9.97
C GLY A 384 -8.78 7.20 -9.29
N VAL A 385 -8.53 7.51 -8.02
CA VAL A 385 -7.43 6.94 -7.23
C VAL A 385 -7.95 6.41 -5.88
N PHE A 386 -7.60 5.18 -5.54
CA PHE A 386 -7.71 4.61 -4.19
C PHE A 386 -6.31 4.50 -3.58
N ARG A 387 -6.11 5.05 -2.38
CA ARG A 387 -4.78 5.18 -1.75
C ARG A 387 -4.83 5.18 -0.23
N ALA A 388 -3.68 5.09 0.44
CA ALA A 388 -3.57 5.02 1.92
C ALA A 388 -2.68 6.11 2.60
N HIS A 389 -1.42 5.88 2.99
CA HIS A 389 -0.29 6.81 3.35
C HIS A 389 -0.52 8.07 4.24
N GLN A 390 -1.54 8.90 3.98
CA GLN A 390 -1.72 10.22 4.58
C GLN A 390 -2.35 10.14 5.97
N HIS A 391 -1.61 9.54 6.90
CA HIS A 391 -1.90 9.53 8.33
C HIS A 391 -0.82 10.23 9.15
N SER A 392 -1.16 10.54 10.39
CA SER A 392 -0.30 11.24 11.34
C SER A 392 -0.72 10.84 12.74
N SER A 393 0.21 10.72 13.69
CA SER A 393 -0.15 10.50 15.10
C SER A 393 -0.71 11.75 15.77
N ALA A 394 -0.63 12.90 15.10
CA ALA A 394 -1.25 14.14 15.53
C ALA A 394 -2.54 14.39 14.73
N VAL A 395 -3.58 14.82 15.44
CA VAL A 395 -4.84 15.21 14.81
C VAL A 395 -4.59 16.41 13.88
N ASN A 396 -4.94 16.24 12.61
CA ASN A 396 -4.83 17.26 11.57
C ASN A 396 -6.09 17.24 10.68
N PRO A 397 -6.21 18.13 9.67
CA PRO A 397 -7.39 18.16 8.82
C PRO A 397 -7.73 16.81 8.17
N MET A 398 -6.74 16.06 7.68
CA MET A 398 -6.95 14.73 7.10
C MET A 398 -7.50 13.73 8.12
N MET A 399 -6.92 13.67 9.32
CA MET A 399 -7.34 12.71 10.36
C MET A 399 -8.77 12.96 10.82
N ARG A 400 -9.17 14.23 10.95
CA ARG A 400 -10.55 14.62 11.28
C ARG A 400 -11.55 14.11 10.23
N ARG A 401 -11.15 14.13 8.96
CA ARG A 401 -11.99 13.73 7.83
C ARG A 401 -12.10 12.22 7.69
N LEU A 402 -11.01 11.49 7.87
CA LEU A 402 -11.04 10.03 7.98
C LEU A 402 -11.97 9.59 9.13
N LEU A 403 -11.86 10.22 10.30
CA LEU A 403 -12.75 9.94 11.44
C LEU A 403 -14.23 10.27 11.15
N ALA A 404 -14.49 11.39 10.45
CA ALA A 404 -15.83 11.80 10.08
C ALA A 404 -16.46 10.86 9.03
N CYS A 405 -15.64 10.32 8.12
CA CYS A 405 -16.06 9.48 7.01
C CYS A 405 -15.92 7.97 7.27
N ASN A 406 -15.84 7.56 8.55
CA ASN A 406 -15.72 6.16 8.97
C ASN A 406 -14.54 5.43 8.29
N GLY A 407 -13.36 6.05 8.25
CA GLY A 407 -12.12 5.43 7.78
C GLY A 407 -11.78 5.64 6.30
N VAL A 408 -12.73 6.02 5.45
CA VAL A 408 -12.45 6.29 4.03
C VAL A 408 -12.93 7.69 3.66
N PHE A 409 -12.03 8.56 3.19
CA PHE A 409 -12.33 9.95 2.87
C PHE A 409 -12.13 10.24 1.37
N ARG A 410 -13.13 10.85 0.74
CA ARG A 410 -13.00 11.41 -0.61
C ARG A 410 -12.52 12.85 -0.54
N HIS A 411 -11.39 13.13 -1.20
CA HIS A 411 -10.79 14.45 -1.26
C HIS A 411 -11.69 15.47 -1.99
N TRP A 412 -11.50 16.75 -1.65
CA TRP A 412 -12.14 17.90 -2.30
C TRP A 412 -13.66 17.85 -2.32
N HIS A 413 -14.24 17.51 -1.16
CA HIS A 413 -15.68 17.49 -0.96
C HIS A 413 -16.28 18.89 -1.22
N GLU A 414 -17.43 18.93 -1.88
CA GLU A 414 -17.97 20.16 -2.50
C GLU A 414 -18.33 21.24 -1.47
N ASN A 415 -18.72 20.84 -0.26
CA ASN A 415 -19.07 21.76 0.83
C ASN A 415 -17.99 21.84 1.92
N ASP A 416 -16.81 21.25 1.71
CA ASP A 416 -15.67 21.33 2.63
C ASP A 416 -14.67 22.38 2.14
N SER A 417 -14.00 23.05 3.08
CA SER A 417 -13.06 24.12 2.77
C SER A 417 -12.08 24.33 3.92
N LEU A 418 -11.03 25.12 3.67
CA LEU A 418 -10.03 25.45 4.68
C LEU A 418 -10.63 26.09 5.95
N ALA A 419 -11.78 26.77 5.83
CA ALA A 419 -12.50 27.32 6.98
C ALA A 419 -12.95 26.23 7.98
N HIS A 420 -13.17 25.01 7.49
CA HIS A 420 -13.54 23.83 8.28
C HIS A 420 -12.34 22.93 8.60
N ALA A 421 -11.10 23.39 8.42
CA ALA A 421 -9.91 22.56 8.60
C ALA A 421 -9.87 21.86 9.96
N ASN A 422 -10.27 22.56 11.01
CA ASN A 422 -10.30 22.08 12.39
C ASN A 422 -11.71 21.75 12.90
N ALA A 423 -12.72 21.69 12.03
CA ALA A 423 -14.10 21.43 12.41
C ALA A 423 -14.27 20.09 13.15
N SER A 424 -15.32 20.01 13.97
CA SER A 424 -15.68 18.78 14.66
C SER A 424 -16.32 17.76 13.70
N LYS A 425 -16.37 16.49 14.11
CA LYS A 425 -17.04 15.44 13.33
C LYS A 425 -18.50 15.77 13.01
N SER A 426 -19.22 16.41 13.93
CA SER A 426 -20.62 16.80 13.72
C SER A 426 -20.73 17.84 12.61
N VAL A 427 -19.94 18.93 12.68
CA VAL A 427 -19.91 20.00 11.67
C VAL A 427 -19.50 19.45 10.30
N LEU A 428 -18.47 18.58 10.26
CA LEU A 428 -18.03 17.96 9.01
C LEU A 428 -19.15 17.11 8.35
N ARG A 429 -20.00 16.45 9.15
CA ARG A 429 -21.11 15.65 8.63
C ARG A 429 -22.33 16.49 8.25
N SER A 430 -22.70 17.48 9.06
CA SER A 430 -23.88 18.31 8.81
C SER A 430 -23.63 19.36 7.74
N ASP A 431 -22.59 20.16 7.91
CA ASP A 431 -22.39 21.40 7.17
C ASP A 431 -21.55 21.12 5.92
N CYS A 432 -20.44 20.39 6.07
CA CYS A 432 -19.60 19.98 4.94
C CYS A 432 -20.17 18.78 4.15
N ARG A 433 -21.20 18.13 4.71
CA ARG A 433 -21.91 16.97 4.13
C ARG A 433 -20.98 15.82 3.74
N LEU A 434 -19.89 15.61 4.47
CA LEU A 434 -18.92 14.57 4.12
C LEU A 434 -19.58 13.19 4.04
N GLU A 435 -19.26 12.41 3.01
CA GLU A 435 -19.79 11.07 2.78
C GLU A 435 -19.46 10.13 3.94
N HIS A 436 -20.49 9.60 4.61
CA HIS A 436 -20.33 8.71 5.76
C HIS A 436 -21.34 7.55 5.79
N THR A 437 -22.12 7.38 4.73
CA THR A 437 -22.97 6.19 4.53
C THR A 437 -22.10 4.96 4.25
N ALA A 438 -22.68 3.77 4.48
CA ALA A 438 -22.00 2.51 4.18
C ALA A 438 -21.76 2.37 2.67
N GLU A 439 -22.78 2.58 1.84
CA GLU A 439 -22.62 2.57 0.38
C GLU A 439 -22.39 3.99 -0.17
N ARG A 440 -21.43 4.11 -1.08
CA ARG A 440 -21.00 5.39 -1.69
C ARG A 440 -20.79 5.20 -3.19
N GLY A 441 -21.28 6.14 -4.00
CA GLY A 441 -20.96 6.18 -5.42
C GLY A 441 -19.53 6.68 -5.64
N ILE A 442 -18.90 6.25 -6.74
CA ILE A 442 -17.56 6.71 -7.10
C ILE A 442 -17.66 7.78 -8.17
N LYS A 443 -17.19 8.99 -7.84
CA LYS A 443 -17.19 10.12 -8.78
C LYS A 443 -15.98 10.06 -9.71
N ASP A 444 -16.17 10.46 -10.96
CA ASP A 444 -15.06 10.60 -11.89
C ASP A 444 -14.09 11.69 -11.43
N GLY A 445 -12.79 11.45 -11.56
CA GLY A 445 -11.73 12.31 -11.05
C GLY A 445 -11.56 12.29 -9.52
N SER A 446 -12.22 11.36 -8.80
CA SER A 446 -12.14 11.31 -7.34
C SER A 446 -10.89 10.60 -6.82
N VAL A 447 -10.46 11.02 -5.63
CA VAL A 447 -9.38 10.39 -4.87
C VAL A 447 -9.91 10.02 -3.50
N TRP A 448 -9.65 8.79 -3.08
CA TRP A 448 -10.11 8.21 -1.82
C TRP A 448 -8.93 7.73 -0.98
N THR A 449 -8.82 8.27 0.23
CA THR A 449 -7.83 7.86 1.22
C THR A 449 -8.44 6.92 2.24
N PHE A 450 -7.85 5.74 2.40
CA PHE A 450 -8.16 4.76 3.42
C PHE A 450 -7.32 5.02 4.68
N ASN A 451 -7.88 4.78 5.85
CA ASN A 451 -7.19 4.99 7.12
C ASN A 451 -6.13 3.92 7.38
N VAL A 452 -5.27 4.26 8.34
CA VAL A 452 -4.38 3.32 9.01
C VAL A 452 -5.13 2.55 10.11
N SER A 453 -4.75 1.30 10.31
CA SER A 453 -5.31 0.45 11.35
C SER A 453 -5.11 1.04 12.76
N PRO A 454 -6.10 0.87 13.66
CA PRO A 454 -6.20 1.58 14.92
C PRO A 454 -5.24 1.11 16.02
N ASP A 455 -4.78 -0.13 16.03
CA ASP A 455 -3.75 -0.65 16.94
C ASP A 455 -2.35 -0.52 16.32
N SER A 456 -2.06 0.69 15.86
CA SER A 456 -0.75 1.14 15.37
C SER A 456 -0.33 2.41 16.11
N TYR A 457 0.93 2.84 15.95
CA TYR A 457 1.40 4.13 16.47
C TYR A 457 0.51 5.31 16.06
N TYR A 458 0.05 5.31 14.80
CA TYR A 458 -0.78 6.38 14.24
C TYR A 458 -2.24 6.28 14.69
N GLY A 459 -2.80 5.07 14.69
CA GLY A 459 -4.15 4.82 15.17
C GLY A 459 -4.34 5.21 16.64
N ARG A 460 -3.34 4.90 17.47
CA ARG A 460 -3.27 5.34 18.87
C ARG A 460 -3.28 6.87 18.99
N GLY A 461 -2.47 7.57 18.20
CA GLY A 461 -2.38 9.03 18.27
C GLY A 461 -3.67 9.79 17.92
N ASN A 462 -4.57 9.18 17.13
CA ASN A 462 -5.87 9.75 16.78
C ASN A 462 -7.06 9.16 17.54
N ASN A 463 -6.81 8.29 18.52
CA ASN A 463 -7.86 7.58 19.24
C ASN A 463 -8.84 6.84 18.30
N TYR A 464 -8.37 6.28 17.18
CA TYR A 464 -9.20 5.42 16.33
C TYR A 464 -9.64 4.20 17.13
N LYS A 465 -10.93 3.89 17.16
CA LYS A 465 -11.46 2.70 17.87
C LYS A 465 -11.96 1.62 16.92
N PHE A 466 -11.72 1.82 15.63
CA PHE A 466 -12.22 0.98 14.57
C PHE A 466 -11.15 0.83 13.50
N ASP A 467 -11.24 -0.28 12.80
CA ASP A 467 -10.54 -0.51 11.55
C ASP A 467 -11.54 -0.41 10.38
N THR A 468 -11.06 -0.27 9.15
CA THR A 468 -11.96 -0.10 8.00
C THR A 468 -11.38 -0.68 6.72
N TYR A 469 -12.21 -1.43 6.02
CA TYR A 469 -11.98 -1.85 4.65
C TYR A 469 -13.14 -1.39 3.75
N GLY A 470 -12.85 -1.26 2.45
CA GLY A 470 -13.85 -0.95 1.44
C GLY A 470 -14.11 -2.15 0.54
N VAL A 471 -15.33 -2.32 0.06
CA VAL A 471 -15.68 -3.31 -0.96
C VAL A 471 -16.20 -2.57 -2.18
N LEU A 472 -15.37 -2.49 -3.22
CA LEU A 472 -15.76 -1.95 -4.52
C LEU A 472 -16.58 -2.99 -5.26
N THR A 473 -17.77 -2.63 -5.73
CA THR A 473 -18.53 -3.41 -6.71
C THR A 473 -18.42 -2.73 -8.07
N THR A 474 -17.86 -3.43 -9.06
CA THR A 474 -17.79 -2.91 -10.44
C THR A 474 -19.14 -3.03 -11.13
N GLY A 475 -19.48 -2.04 -11.96
CA GLY A 475 -20.64 -2.05 -12.85
C GLY A 475 -20.26 -2.22 -14.31
N LYS A 476 -21.26 -2.25 -15.21
CA LYS A 476 -21.05 -2.26 -16.66
C LYS A 476 -20.53 -0.91 -17.15
N VAL A 477 -20.98 0.17 -16.51
CA VAL A 477 -20.49 1.54 -16.71
C VAL A 477 -19.99 2.11 -15.40
N PHE A 478 -19.01 3.03 -15.44
CA PHE A 478 -18.41 3.58 -14.23
C PHE A 478 -19.40 4.21 -13.24
N ALA A 479 -20.48 4.82 -13.72
CA ALA A 479 -21.50 5.44 -12.86
C ALA A 479 -22.24 4.44 -11.96
N GLU A 480 -22.23 3.15 -12.29
CA GLU A 480 -22.81 2.08 -11.48
C GLU A 480 -21.87 1.57 -10.38
N TRP A 481 -20.61 2.00 -10.39
CA TRP A 481 -19.62 1.51 -9.43
C TRP A 481 -19.92 2.07 -8.04
N LYS A 482 -19.85 1.18 -7.05
CA LYS A 482 -20.14 1.51 -5.65
C LYS A 482 -19.03 1.05 -4.74
N LEU A 483 -18.70 1.85 -3.75
CA LEU A 483 -17.83 1.50 -2.64
C LEU A 483 -18.68 1.30 -1.39
N ARG A 484 -18.70 0.08 -0.86
CA ARG A 484 -19.26 -0.23 0.45
C ARG A 484 -18.16 -0.16 1.50
N VAL A 485 -18.25 0.79 2.41
CA VAL A 485 -17.31 0.99 3.52
C VAL A 485 -17.78 0.18 4.72
N VAL A 486 -16.92 -0.73 5.19
CA VAL A 486 -17.18 -1.56 6.37
C VAL A 486 -16.29 -1.09 7.51
N ASN A 487 -16.94 -0.59 8.55
CA ASN A 487 -16.31 -0.15 9.78
C ASN A 487 -16.41 -1.28 10.81
N GLN A 488 -15.28 -1.75 11.34
CA GLN A 488 -15.26 -2.88 12.25
C GLN A 488 -14.58 -2.53 13.57
N ALA A 489 -15.14 -3.08 14.65
CA ALA A 489 -14.50 -3.00 15.96
C ALA A 489 -13.27 -3.90 15.99
N VAL A 490 -12.22 -3.44 16.66
CA VAL A 490 -11.02 -4.24 16.92
C VAL A 490 -11.08 -4.66 18.38
N PRO A 491 -11.36 -5.94 18.70
CA PRO A 491 -11.79 -6.35 20.04
C PRO A 491 -10.82 -6.02 21.18
N ILE A 492 -9.52 -5.99 20.90
CA ILE A 492 -8.47 -5.64 21.87
C ILE A 492 -8.41 -4.14 22.22
N LEU A 493 -9.14 -3.30 21.48
CA LEU A 493 -9.21 -1.86 21.68
C LEU A 493 -10.44 -1.54 22.54
N ASP A 494 -10.35 -1.79 23.85
CA ASP A 494 -11.39 -1.40 24.79
C ASP A 494 -11.74 0.10 24.67
N SER A 495 -12.97 0.44 25.01
CA SER A 495 -13.48 1.82 24.97
C SER A 495 -12.65 2.73 25.88
N VAL A 496 -11.78 3.54 25.27
CA VAL A 496 -11.11 4.65 25.97
C VAL A 496 -12.19 5.48 26.70
N PRO A 497 -12.07 5.68 28.03
CA PRO A 497 -12.97 6.54 28.78
C PRO A 497 -13.04 7.93 28.12
N PRO A 498 -14.22 8.58 28.07
CA PRO A 498 -14.30 9.94 27.55
C PRO A 498 -13.30 10.86 28.26
N GLY A 499 -12.39 11.51 27.52
CA GLY A 499 -11.43 12.48 28.07
C GLY A 499 -9.96 12.08 28.06
N GLN A 500 -9.61 10.91 27.52
CA GLN A 500 -8.27 10.58 27.00
C GLN A 500 -8.31 10.53 25.46
#